data_AF-A0A924DN86-F1
#
_entry.id   AF-A0A924DN86-F1
#
_cell.length_a   1.000
_cell.length_b   1.000
_cell.length_c   1.000
_cell.angle_alpha   90.00
_cell.angle_beta   90.00
_cell.angle_gamma   90.00
#
_symmetry.space_group_name_H-M   'P 1'
#
loop_
_entity.id
_entity.type
_entity.pdbx_description
1 polymer ?
#
loop_
_entity_poly.entity_id
_entity_poly.type
_entity_poly.pdbx_seq_one_letter_code
_entity_poly.pdbx_strand_id
1 'polypeptide(L)'
;MVRILFLWAMVFGTFSSDAFSVEPSEAQAKAVMSNVYDSYLKIIPYAYSTRNNFGNFKNKKEKEELLKNLTDLSQFFKSAKHAEFFQRPGFRPSLEAITNHLDETIMSVEADSYVFAQKRLNVIGALCVTCHSQLPESISKNAFRDNIKKEKRDRFDSDFSYANYLYLVRRFDESKNYFEKAIDSALGAPNARPNQEVISSLRKIISMDTKIKFDSEKARSSIEKWEKDLRFSINDKKIINRWDEDLKKWKGFDPASIKSMPNFIEKNLSPLDMKKEIIFTGEEDITLLISSGVLFNYLVENPSSDLAPEILYWLSLAEHRMGQSYFFSLGDLYLKDCIRKYPASPYAKKCYQEYADSIEAGYSGSSGTDIPVGEKRELMKLKSLLKP
;
A
#
# COMPACT_ATOMS: atom_id res chain seq x y z
N MET A 1 -74.99 0.06 21.87
CA MET A 1 -73.70 -0.68 21.82
C MET A 1 -73.12 -0.51 20.42
N VAL A 2 -72.18 0.43 20.27
CA VAL A 2 -71.52 0.75 18.99
C VAL A 2 -70.19 -0.02 18.96
N ARG A 3 -69.98 -0.84 17.92
CA ARG A 3 -68.70 -1.50 17.66
C ARG A 3 -67.89 -0.65 16.67
N ILE A 4 -66.74 -0.18 17.14
CA ILE A 4 -65.71 0.54 16.41
C ILE A 4 -64.87 -0.49 15.63
N LEU A 5 -64.73 -0.31 14.32
CA LEU A 5 -63.82 -1.04 13.45
C LEU A 5 -62.71 -0.08 13.00
N PHE A 6 -61.53 -0.26 13.57
CA PHE A 6 -60.30 0.46 13.20
C PHE A 6 -59.77 -0.09 11.87
N LEU A 7 -59.68 0.76 10.84
CA LEU A 7 -58.90 0.51 9.63
C LEU A 7 -57.47 1.02 9.85
N TRP A 8 -56.50 0.12 9.86
CA TRP A 8 -55.07 0.43 9.74
C TRP A 8 -54.72 0.56 8.25
N ALA A 9 -54.30 1.75 7.83
CA ALA A 9 -53.69 1.96 6.53
C ALA A 9 -52.18 1.62 6.62
N MET A 10 -51.75 0.55 5.96
CA MET A 10 -50.33 0.26 5.74
C MET A 10 -49.81 1.20 4.65
N VAL A 11 -48.90 2.10 5.04
CA VAL A 11 -48.04 2.84 4.11
C VAL A 11 -46.91 1.90 3.69
N PHE A 12 -47.02 1.29 2.52
CA PHE A 12 -45.89 0.64 1.86
C PHE A 12 -44.97 1.71 1.28
N GLY A 13 -43.89 2.03 2.00
CA GLY A 13 -42.78 2.78 1.45
C GLY A 13 -42.07 1.93 0.39
N THR A 14 -42.12 2.36 -0.87
CA THR A 14 -41.31 1.81 -1.94
C THR A 14 -39.85 2.17 -1.68
N PHE A 15 -39.06 1.20 -1.21
CA PHE A 15 -37.61 1.28 -1.28
C PHE A 15 -37.21 1.18 -2.76
N SER A 16 -36.83 2.32 -3.35
CA SER A 16 -36.11 2.32 -4.63
C SER A 16 -34.78 1.62 -4.42
N SER A 17 -34.58 0.50 -5.10
CA SER A 17 -33.27 -0.11 -5.22
C SER A 17 -32.52 0.68 -6.29
N ASP A 18 -31.85 1.74 -5.88
CA ASP A 18 -30.94 2.46 -6.76
C ASP A 18 -29.79 1.51 -7.11
N ALA A 19 -29.89 0.92 -8.30
CA ALA A 19 -28.81 0.18 -8.91
C ALA A 19 -27.64 1.15 -9.09
N PHE A 20 -26.59 0.98 -8.28
CA PHE A 20 -25.34 1.72 -8.41
C PHE A 20 -24.83 1.60 -9.85
N SER A 21 -25.00 2.64 -10.66
CA SER A 21 -24.40 2.71 -11.99
C SER A 21 -22.90 2.88 -11.80
N VAL A 22 -22.12 1.86 -12.16
CA VAL A 22 -20.66 1.92 -12.18
C VAL A 22 -20.23 3.09 -13.06
N GLU A 23 -19.44 4.01 -12.52
CA GLU A 23 -18.94 5.13 -13.32
C GLU A 23 -18.09 4.61 -14.50
N PRO A 24 -18.17 5.23 -15.70
CA PRO A 24 -17.39 4.81 -16.86
C PRO A 24 -15.88 4.68 -16.60
N SER A 25 -15.35 5.52 -15.69
CA SER A 25 -13.93 5.50 -15.28
C SER A 25 -13.54 4.23 -14.52
N GLU A 26 -14.44 3.67 -13.70
CA GLU A 26 -14.22 2.43 -12.94
C GLU A 26 -14.26 1.20 -13.84
N ALA A 27 -15.15 1.18 -14.84
CA ALA A 27 -15.22 0.09 -15.80
C ALA A 27 -13.93 -0.02 -16.61
N GLN A 28 -13.37 1.11 -17.06
CA GLN A 28 -12.08 1.16 -17.74
C GLN A 28 -10.95 0.67 -16.81
N ALA A 29 -10.92 1.14 -15.55
CA ALA A 29 -9.92 0.71 -14.58
C ALA A 29 -9.98 -0.80 -14.35
N LYS A 30 -11.17 -1.38 -14.22
CA LYS A 30 -11.38 -2.83 -14.07
C LYS A 30 -10.86 -3.62 -15.27
N ALA A 31 -11.13 -3.16 -16.49
CA ALA A 31 -10.64 -3.81 -17.70
C ALA A 31 -9.10 -3.83 -17.76
N VAL A 32 -8.45 -2.70 -17.44
CA VAL A 32 -6.98 -2.62 -17.37
C VAL A 32 -6.43 -3.54 -16.29
N MET A 33 -7.02 -3.55 -15.10
CA MET A 33 -6.57 -4.40 -14.00
C MET A 33 -6.78 -5.90 -14.27
N SER A 34 -7.78 -6.29 -15.05
CA SER A 34 -7.93 -7.69 -15.49
C SER A 34 -6.72 -8.15 -16.31
N ASN A 35 -6.28 -7.33 -17.26
CA ASN A 35 -5.12 -7.65 -18.10
C ASN A 35 -3.80 -7.63 -17.31
N VAL A 36 -3.66 -6.67 -16.40
CA VAL A 36 -2.53 -6.60 -15.44
C VAL A 36 -2.50 -7.87 -14.59
N TYR A 37 -3.64 -8.29 -14.06
CA TYR A 37 -3.75 -9.47 -13.21
C TYR A 37 -3.35 -10.75 -13.97
N ASP A 38 -3.91 -10.97 -15.16
CA ASP A 38 -3.59 -12.13 -15.99
C ASP A 38 -2.11 -12.20 -16.36
N SER A 39 -1.48 -11.05 -16.61
CA SER A 39 -0.04 -10.98 -16.89
C SER A 39 0.80 -11.19 -15.62
N TYR A 40 0.35 -10.64 -14.50
CA TYR A 40 1.00 -10.82 -13.21
C TYR A 40 1.03 -12.29 -12.77
N LEU A 41 -0.06 -13.03 -12.98
CA LEU A 41 -0.12 -14.47 -12.67
C LEU A 41 0.95 -15.29 -13.42
N LYS A 42 1.32 -14.86 -14.62
CA LYS A 42 2.37 -15.52 -15.42
C LYS A 42 3.77 -15.24 -14.90
N ILE A 43 3.98 -14.12 -14.18
CA ILE A 43 5.27 -13.80 -13.57
C ILE A 43 5.45 -14.37 -12.16
N ILE A 44 4.37 -14.78 -11.47
CA ILE A 44 4.43 -15.35 -10.10
C ILE A 44 5.45 -16.48 -9.95
N PRO A 45 5.54 -17.48 -10.86
CA PRO A 45 6.53 -18.55 -10.74
C PRO A 45 7.98 -18.05 -10.74
N TYR A 46 8.21 -16.88 -11.30
CA TYR A 46 9.52 -16.24 -11.40
C TYR A 46 9.83 -15.38 -10.17
N ALA A 47 8.81 -14.84 -9.49
CA ALA A 47 9.00 -14.12 -8.23
C ALA A 47 9.13 -15.09 -7.03
N TYR A 48 8.18 -16.02 -6.88
CA TYR A 48 7.97 -16.73 -5.61
C TYR A 48 8.39 -18.20 -5.60
N SER A 49 9.08 -18.68 -6.64
CA SER A 49 9.59 -20.05 -6.66
C SER A 49 11.11 -20.13 -6.80
N THR A 50 11.72 -20.80 -5.83
CA THR A 50 13.12 -21.23 -5.72
C THR A 50 13.31 -22.59 -6.38
N ARG A 51 12.24 -23.37 -6.58
CA ARG A 51 12.29 -24.64 -7.34
C ARG A 51 12.74 -24.43 -8.78
N ASN A 52 12.41 -23.27 -9.34
CA ASN A 52 13.03 -22.77 -10.55
C ASN A 52 14.33 -22.07 -10.15
N ASN A 53 15.42 -22.80 -9.92
CA ASN A 53 16.72 -22.18 -9.66
C ASN A 53 17.09 -21.26 -10.84
N PHE A 54 16.93 -19.95 -10.64
CA PHE A 54 17.22 -18.86 -11.59
C PHE A 54 18.66 -18.88 -12.14
N GLY A 55 19.55 -19.66 -11.53
CA GLY A 55 20.86 -19.99 -12.10
C GLY A 55 20.80 -20.68 -13.47
N ASN A 56 19.62 -21.10 -13.94
CA ASN A 56 19.41 -21.81 -15.20
C ASN A 56 18.47 -21.12 -16.21
N PHE A 57 18.30 -19.78 -16.19
CA PHE A 57 17.79 -19.06 -17.38
C PHE A 57 18.69 -19.18 -18.64
N LYS A 58 19.64 -20.12 -18.65
CA LYS A 58 20.27 -20.65 -19.86
C LYS A 58 19.23 -21.11 -20.90
N ASN A 59 18.00 -21.45 -20.49
CA ASN A 59 16.93 -21.73 -21.42
C ASN A 59 16.41 -20.43 -22.06
N LYS A 60 16.88 -20.16 -23.28
CA LYS A 60 16.46 -19.02 -24.11
C LYS A 60 14.92 -18.86 -24.17
N LYS A 61 14.17 -19.97 -24.19
CA LYS A 61 12.71 -19.96 -24.25
C LYS A 61 12.06 -19.38 -22.99
N GLU A 62 12.56 -19.70 -21.81
CA GLU A 62 12.04 -19.18 -20.54
C GLU A 62 12.35 -17.69 -20.39
N LYS A 63 13.54 -17.25 -20.82
CA LYS A 63 13.89 -15.82 -20.91
C LYS A 63 12.92 -15.07 -21.83
N GLU A 64 12.69 -15.61 -23.04
CA GLU A 64 11.75 -15.02 -24.01
C GLU A 64 10.32 -14.95 -23.45
N GLU A 65 9.86 -15.99 -22.77
CA GLU A 65 8.53 -16.02 -22.16
C GLU A 65 8.40 -15.00 -21.01
N LEU A 66 9.40 -14.91 -20.12
CA LEU A 66 9.43 -13.93 -19.05
C LEU A 66 9.46 -12.50 -19.61
N LEU A 67 10.33 -12.21 -20.58
CA LEU A 67 10.40 -10.90 -21.22
C LEU A 67 9.09 -10.51 -21.89
N LYS A 68 8.44 -11.46 -22.58
CA LYS A 68 7.11 -11.23 -23.15
C LYS A 68 6.10 -10.87 -22.05
N ASN A 69 6.02 -11.66 -20.98
CA ASN A 69 5.05 -11.41 -19.90
C ASN A 69 5.31 -10.08 -19.18
N LEU A 70 6.57 -9.69 -18.97
CA LEU A 70 6.94 -8.40 -18.38
C LEU A 70 6.63 -7.23 -19.33
N THR A 71 6.85 -7.40 -20.62
CA THR A 71 6.54 -6.39 -21.63
C THR A 71 5.04 -6.17 -21.73
N ASP A 72 4.24 -7.25 -21.76
CA ASP A 72 2.78 -7.19 -21.73
C ASP A 72 2.31 -6.45 -20.47
N LEU A 73 2.85 -6.81 -19.30
CA LEU A 73 2.54 -6.15 -18.03
C LEU A 73 2.90 -4.64 -18.03
N SER A 74 4.08 -4.28 -18.54
CA SER A 74 4.51 -2.88 -18.69
C SER A 74 3.59 -2.11 -19.63
N GLN A 75 3.17 -2.71 -20.75
CA GLN A 75 2.23 -2.09 -21.69
C GLN A 75 0.84 -1.86 -21.05
N PHE A 76 0.33 -2.81 -20.26
CA PHE A 76 -0.94 -2.63 -19.55
C PHE A 76 -0.87 -1.51 -18.49
N PHE A 77 0.23 -1.36 -17.76
CA PHE A 77 0.40 -0.21 -16.86
C PHE A 77 0.59 1.11 -17.61
N LYS A 78 1.29 1.09 -18.76
CA LYS A 78 1.41 2.28 -19.61
C LYS A 78 0.05 2.72 -20.15
N SER A 79 -0.83 1.80 -20.54
CA SER A 79 -2.19 2.13 -20.98
C SER A 79 -3.10 2.59 -19.84
N ALA A 80 -2.85 2.13 -18.61
CA ALA A 80 -3.56 2.60 -17.41
C ALA A 80 -3.45 4.12 -17.20
N LYS A 81 -2.41 4.77 -17.74
CA LYS A 81 -2.25 6.24 -17.68
C LYS A 81 -3.38 7.00 -18.38
N HIS A 82 -4.11 6.34 -19.28
CA HIS A 82 -5.25 6.93 -19.98
C HIS A 82 -6.59 6.70 -19.26
N ALA A 83 -6.61 5.90 -18.18
CA ALA A 83 -7.82 5.75 -17.37
C ALA A 83 -7.82 6.81 -16.27
N GLU A 84 -8.87 7.62 -16.25
CA GLU A 84 -9.06 8.74 -15.33
C GLU A 84 -8.93 8.31 -13.85
N PHE A 85 -9.43 7.11 -13.52
CA PHE A 85 -9.35 6.56 -12.18
C PHE A 85 -7.92 6.50 -11.62
N PHE A 86 -6.94 6.13 -12.45
CA PHE A 86 -5.53 6.06 -12.00
C PHE A 86 -4.83 7.43 -12.02
N GLN A 87 -5.49 8.48 -12.51
CA GLN A 87 -4.97 9.85 -12.45
C GLN A 87 -5.29 10.55 -11.13
N ARG A 88 -6.19 9.98 -10.32
CA ARG A 88 -6.57 10.47 -8.99
C ARG A 88 -5.32 10.62 -8.08
N PRO A 89 -5.29 11.64 -7.20
CA PRO A 89 -4.24 11.77 -6.20
C PRO A 89 -4.14 10.47 -5.37
N GLY A 90 -2.91 10.05 -5.06
CA GLY A 90 -2.65 8.78 -4.36
C GLY A 90 -2.33 7.59 -5.29
N PHE A 91 -3.03 7.41 -6.41
CA PHE A 91 -2.77 6.30 -7.35
C PHE A 91 -1.68 6.63 -8.37
N ARG A 92 -1.70 7.84 -8.91
CA ARG A 92 -0.80 8.25 -9.99
C ARG A 92 0.70 8.08 -9.65
N PRO A 93 1.17 8.39 -8.43
CA PRO A 93 2.59 8.23 -8.09
C PRO A 93 2.99 6.75 -8.05
N SER A 94 2.11 5.89 -7.52
CA SER A 94 2.27 4.43 -7.55
C SER A 94 2.28 3.87 -8.98
N LEU A 95 1.46 4.42 -9.88
CA LEU A 95 1.43 4.04 -11.30
C LEU A 95 2.74 4.41 -12.02
N GLU A 96 3.30 5.58 -11.73
CA GLU A 96 4.61 6.00 -12.24
C GLU A 96 5.71 5.05 -11.73
N ALA A 97 5.71 4.74 -10.44
CA ALA A 97 6.68 3.86 -9.80
C ALA A 97 6.69 2.45 -10.40
N ILE A 98 5.51 1.83 -10.57
CA ILE A 98 5.42 0.49 -11.14
C ILE A 98 5.85 0.45 -12.60
N THR A 99 5.54 1.51 -13.37
CA THR A 99 5.97 1.61 -14.77
C THR A 99 7.50 1.66 -14.86
N ASN A 100 8.14 2.53 -14.08
CA ASN A 100 9.60 2.66 -14.08
C ASN A 100 10.27 1.37 -13.57
N HIS A 101 9.71 0.78 -12.51
CA HIS A 101 10.23 -0.47 -11.94
C HIS A 101 10.17 -1.63 -12.93
N LEU A 102 9.09 -1.74 -13.71
CA LEU A 102 8.96 -2.76 -14.75
C LEU A 102 9.99 -2.56 -15.87
N ASP A 103 10.19 -1.33 -16.33
CA ASP A 103 11.18 -1.03 -17.37
C ASP A 103 12.60 -1.40 -16.90
N GLU A 104 12.98 -1.05 -15.66
CA GLU A 104 14.27 -1.45 -15.07
C GLU A 104 14.38 -2.97 -14.83
N THR A 105 13.26 -3.64 -14.54
CA THR A 105 13.22 -5.10 -14.38
C THR A 105 13.43 -5.80 -15.72
N ILE A 106 12.81 -5.31 -16.80
CA ILE A 106 13.01 -5.80 -18.17
C ILE A 106 14.48 -5.65 -18.54
N MET A 107 15.07 -4.47 -18.37
CA MET A 107 16.50 -4.23 -18.63
C MET A 107 17.41 -5.20 -17.86
N SER A 108 17.07 -5.50 -16.60
CA SER A 108 17.83 -6.44 -15.77
C SER A 108 17.77 -7.88 -16.31
N VAL A 109 16.63 -8.31 -16.86
CA VAL A 109 16.47 -9.63 -17.50
C VAL A 109 17.22 -9.66 -18.84
N GLU A 110 17.12 -8.59 -19.64
CA GLU A 110 17.82 -8.47 -20.92
C GLU A 110 19.34 -8.58 -20.74
N ALA A 111 19.88 -7.90 -19.72
CA ALA A 111 21.29 -7.88 -19.35
C ALA A 111 21.76 -9.14 -18.58
N ASP A 112 20.96 -10.22 -18.55
CA ASP A 112 21.29 -11.49 -17.87
C ASP A 112 21.60 -11.34 -16.36
N SER A 113 21.15 -10.26 -15.73
CA SER A 113 21.35 -9.96 -14.31
C SER A 113 20.28 -10.62 -13.44
N TYR A 114 20.17 -11.94 -13.54
CA TYR A 114 19.00 -12.70 -13.08
C TYR A 114 18.72 -12.64 -11.58
N VAL A 115 19.75 -12.69 -10.74
CA VAL A 115 19.57 -12.57 -9.28
C VAL A 115 19.00 -11.19 -8.93
N PHE A 116 19.47 -10.15 -9.62
CA PHE A 116 18.95 -8.80 -9.44
C PHE A 116 17.53 -8.67 -9.99
N ALA A 117 17.27 -9.18 -11.20
CA ALA A 117 15.94 -9.23 -11.79
C ALA A 117 14.93 -9.95 -10.89
N GLN A 118 15.29 -11.07 -10.28
CA GLN A 118 14.42 -11.79 -9.34
C GLN A 118 14.07 -10.95 -8.10
N LYS A 119 15.04 -10.25 -7.52
CA LYS A 119 14.77 -9.32 -6.41
C LYS A 119 13.80 -8.23 -6.83
N ARG A 120 13.92 -7.72 -8.06
CA ARG A 120 12.97 -6.74 -8.60
C ARG A 120 11.58 -7.34 -8.84
N LEU A 121 11.49 -8.56 -9.38
CA LEU A 121 10.22 -9.27 -9.55
C LEU A 121 9.46 -9.40 -8.23
N ASN A 122 10.17 -9.73 -7.14
CA ASN A 122 9.58 -9.87 -5.80
C ASN A 122 8.96 -8.58 -5.26
N VAL A 123 9.43 -7.43 -5.77
CA VAL A 123 9.00 -6.10 -5.36
C VAL A 123 7.76 -5.65 -6.13
N ILE A 124 7.47 -6.22 -7.30
CA ILE A 124 6.28 -5.86 -8.10
C ILE A 124 5.01 -6.05 -7.26
N GLY A 125 4.89 -7.17 -6.52
CA GLY A 125 3.74 -7.40 -5.65
C GLY A 125 3.57 -6.32 -4.57
N ALA A 126 4.69 -5.84 -3.99
CA ALA A 126 4.67 -4.74 -3.02
C ALA A 126 4.26 -3.40 -3.66
N LEU A 127 4.69 -3.14 -4.91
CA LEU A 127 4.25 -1.97 -5.67
C LEU A 127 2.75 -2.01 -5.97
N CYS A 128 2.21 -3.15 -6.40
CA CYS A 128 0.77 -3.28 -6.66
C CYS A 128 -0.06 -3.04 -5.38
N VAL A 129 0.44 -3.50 -4.23
CA VAL A 129 -0.16 -3.26 -2.91
C VAL A 129 -0.27 -1.77 -2.59
N THR A 130 0.65 -0.92 -3.07
CA THR A 130 0.60 0.51 -2.78
C THR A 130 -0.68 1.14 -3.32
N CYS A 131 -1.21 0.71 -4.47
CA CYS A 131 -2.53 1.11 -4.97
C CYS A 131 -3.63 0.30 -4.29
N HIS A 132 -3.47 -1.01 -4.22
CA HIS A 132 -4.55 -1.88 -3.77
C HIS A 132 -4.94 -1.61 -2.33
N SER A 133 -4.02 -1.21 -1.45
CA SER A 133 -4.34 -0.87 -0.05
C SER A 133 -5.07 0.47 0.11
N GLN A 134 -5.14 1.31 -0.92
CA GLN A 134 -5.85 2.62 -0.90
C GLN A 134 -7.33 2.48 -1.24
N LEU A 135 -7.75 1.35 -1.85
CA LEU A 135 -9.12 1.19 -2.31
C LEU A 135 -10.07 0.93 -1.12
N PRO A 136 -11.16 1.72 -0.99
CA PRO A 136 -12.19 1.44 -0.01
C PRO A 136 -12.90 0.11 -0.31
N GLU A 137 -13.54 -0.45 0.71
CA GLU A 137 -14.18 -1.76 0.58
C GLU A 137 -15.30 -1.74 -0.49
N SER A 138 -16.03 -0.62 -0.58
CA SER A 138 -17.11 -0.37 -1.55
C SER A 138 -16.68 -0.61 -3.00
N ILE A 139 -15.52 -0.08 -3.40
CA ILE A 139 -14.97 -0.23 -4.76
C ILE A 139 -14.37 -1.63 -4.94
N SER A 140 -13.68 -2.13 -3.93
CA SER A 140 -12.93 -3.40 -4.06
C SER A 140 -13.79 -4.66 -4.08
N LYS A 141 -14.96 -4.67 -3.43
CA LYS A 141 -15.86 -5.85 -3.36
C LYS A 141 -16.23 -6.39 -4.75
N ASN A 142 -16.41 -5.49 -5.72
CA ASN A 142 -16.83 -5.83 -7.09
C ASN A 142 -15.66 -5.98 -8.09
N ALA A 143 -14.46 -5.58 -7.68
CA ALA A 143 -13.27 -5.62 -8.54
C ALA A 143 -12.55 -6.98 -8.49
N PHE A 144 -12.59 -7.70 -7.36
CA PHE A 144 -11.71 -8.86 -7.13
C PHE A 144 -12.38 -10.19 -6.73
N ARG A 145 -13.69 -10.24 -6.45
CA ARG A 145 -14.31 -11.43 -5.84
C ARG A 145 -14.62 -12.59 -6.79
N ASP A 146 -15.39 -12.35 -7.86
CA ASP A 146 -15.98 -13.48 -8.61
C ASP A 146 -15.21 -13.86 -9.88
N ASN A 147 -14.41 -12.95 -10.42
CA ASN A 147 -13.75 -13.14 -11.73
C ASN A 147 -12.25 -13.46 -11.62
N ILE A 148 -11.70 -13.51 -10.40
CA ILE A 148 -10.27 -13.69 -10.19
C ILE A 148 -9.96 -15.15 -9.91
N LYS A 149 -9.30 -15.80 -10.89
CA LYS A 149 -8.86 -17.19 -10.75
C LYS A 149 -7.82 -17.30 -9.65
N LYS A 150 -8.21 -17.90 -8.53
CA LYS A 150 -7.31 -18.14 -7.40
C LYS A 150 -6.15 -19.05 -7.79
N GLU A 151 -4.93 -18.57 -7.64
CA GLU A 151 -3.76 -19.44 -7.68
C GLU A 151 -3.70 -20.39 -6.49
N LYS A 152 -3.22 -21.61 -6.74
CA LYS A 152 -3.10 -22.63 -5.71
C LYS A 152 -1.85 -22.41 -4.85
N ARG A 153 -1.93 -22.79 -3.58
CA ARG A 153 -0.86 -22.66 -2.59
C ARG A 153 0.43 -23.36 -3.00
N ASP A 154 0.34 -24.51 -3.67
CA ASP A 154 1.48 -25.33 -4.10
C ASP A 154 2.39 -24.66 -5.15
N ARG A 155 1.94 -23.57 -5.78
CA ARG A 155 2.77 -22.75 -6.69
C ARG A 155 3.74 -21.79 -5.97
N PHE A 156 3.70 -21.73 -4.65
CA PHE A 156 4.50 -20.82 -3.84
C PHE A 156 5.40 -21.63 -2.91
N ASP A 157 6.61 -21.13 -2.65
CA ASP A 157 7.54 -21.84 -1.79
C ASP A 157 7.17 -21.79 -0.30
N SER A 158 6.57 -20.69 0.14
CA SER A 158 6.28 -20.44 1.55
C SER A 158 4.85 -19.93 1.77
N ASP A 159 4.35 -20.13 2.99
CA ASP A 159 3.08 -19.56 3.43
C ASP A 159 3.13 -18.04 3.40
N PHE A 160 4.29 -17.45 3.70
CA PHE A 160 4.54 -16.01 3.58
C PHE A 160 4.31 -15.51 2.14
N SER A 161 4.93 -16.18 1.15
CA SER A 161 4.77 -15.79 -0.27
C SER A 161 3.33 -15.90 -0.75
N TYR A 162 2.62 -16.96 -0.33
CA TYR A 162 1.22 -17.12 -0.68
C TYR A 162 0.31 -16.12 0.04
N ALA A 163 0.58 -15.80 1.32
CA ALA A 163 -0.13 -14.77 2.06
C ALA A 163 0.03 -13.41 1.40
N ASN A 164 1.22 -13.07 0.89
CA ASN A 164 1.47 -11.86 0.12
C ASN A 164 0.66 -11.80 -1.17
N TYR A 165 0.57 -12.90 -1.90
CA TYR A 165 -0.31 -12.99 -3.07
C TYR A 165 -1.78 -12.78 -2.68
N LEU A 166 -2.27 -13.45 -1.63
CA LEU A 166 -3.65 -13.29 -1.14
C LEU A 166 -3.92 -11.84 -0.68
N TYR A 167 -2.95 -11.20 -0.05
CA TYR A 167 -3.03 -9.80 0.37
C TYR A 167 -3.16 -8.87 -0.83
N LEU A 168 -2.33 -9.10 -1.86
CA LEU A 168 -2.36 -8.36 -3.12
C LEU A 168 -3.73 -8.46 -3.79
N VAL A 169 -4.31 -9.66 -3.89
CA VAL A 169 -5.67 -9.85 -4.45
C VAL A 169 -6.79 -9.55 -3.46
N ARG A 170 -6.46 -8.86 -2.35
CA ARG A 170 -7.39 -8.39 -1.31
C ARG A 170 -8.24 -9.49 -0.66
N ARG A 171 -7.76 -10.73 -0.62
CA ARG A 171 -8.34 -11.84 0.17
C ARG A 171 -7.81 -11.78 1.60
N PHE A 172 -8.13 -10.70 2.30
CA PHE A 172 -7.49 -10.34 3.57
C PHE A 172 -7.66 -11.38 4.68
N ASP A 173 -8.85 -11.97 4.83
CA ASP A 173 -9.07 -12.97 5.89
C ASP A 173 -8.24 -14.25 5.65
N GLU A 174 -8.14 -14.71 4.41
CA GLU A 174 -7.28 -15.85 4.08
C GLU A 174 -5.80 -15.49 4.14
N SER A 175 -5.44 -14.29 3.68
CA SER A 175 -4.09 -13.77 3.75
C SER A 175 -3.60 -13.74 5.20
N LYS A 176 -4.41 -13.21 6.11
CA LYS A 176 -4.15 -13.23 7.55
C LYS A 176 -3.88 -14.64 8.06
N ASN A 177 -4.74 -15.60 7.76
CA ASN A 177 -4.53 -16.99 8.17
C ASN A 177 -3.18 -17.57 7.70
N TYR A 178 -2.73 -17.25 6.49
CA TYR A 178 -1.43 -17.71 6.00
C TYR A 178 -0.24 -16.91 6.54
N PHE A 179 -0.40 -15.62 6.86
CA PHE A 179 0.62 -14.87 7.59
C PHE A 179 0.81 -15.40 9.01
N GLU A 180 -0.26 -15.80 9.68
CA GLU A 180 -0.18 -16.44 10.99
C GLU A 180 0.59 -17.77 10.92
N LYS A 181 0.29 -18.62 9.92
CA LYS A 181 1.06 -19.85 9.66
C LYS A 181 2.54 -19.57 9.37
N ALA A 182 2.83 -18.52 8.60
CA ALA A 182 4.20 -18.12 8.30
C ALA A 182 4.97 -17.71 9.57
N ILE A 183 4.33 -16.95 10.46
CA ILE A 183 4.89 -16.57 11.76
C ILE A 183 5.16 -17.82 12.60
N ASP A 184 4.17 -18.71 12.74
CA ASP A 184 4.30 -19.91 13.56
C ASP A 184 5.40 -20.85 13.04
N SER A 185 5.47 -21.03 11.72
CA SER A 185 6.51 -21.82 11.07
C SER A 185 7.89 -21.21 11.26
N ALA A 186 8.03 -19.88 11.10
CA ALA A 186 9.30 -19.20 11.26
C ALA A 186 9.80 -19.25 12.71
N LEU A 187 8.92 -19.09 13.70
CA LEU A 187 9.26 -19.16 15.13
C LEU A 187 9.46 -20.60 15.65
N GLY A 188 8.93 -21.61 14.95
CA GLY A 188 9.04 -23.02 15.33
C GLY A 188 10.38 -23.69 14.96
N ALA A 189 11.20 -23.07 14.11
CA ALA A 189 12.46 -23.67 13.67
C ALA A 189 13.53 -23.68 14.79
N PRO A 190 14.40 -24.71 14.88
CA PRO A 190 15.53 -24.71 15.83
C PRO A 190 16.42 -23.48 15.60
N ASN A 191 16.72 -22.71 16.65
CA ASN A 191 17.43 -21.42 16.57
C ASN A 191 16.72 -20.33 15.76
N ALA A 192 15.41 -20.44 15.57
CA ALA A 192 14.59 -19.39 14.97
C ALA A 192 14.79 -18.07 15.71
N ARG A 193 15.33 -17.08 15.02
CA ARG A 193 15.15 -15.68 15.38
C ARG A 193 13.99 -15.15 14.53
N PRO A 194 13.14 -14.26 15.06
CA PRO A 194 12.20 -13.51 14.24
C PRO A 194 12.97 -12.92 13.05
N ASN A 195 12.69 -13.45 11.86
CA ASN A 195 13.30 -12.97 10.63
C ASN A 195 12.44 -11.82 10.08
N GLN A 196 12.87 -11.24 8.97
CA GLN A 196 12.14 -10.15 8.33
C GLN A 196 10.70 -10.54 7.94
N GLU A 197 10.43 -11.83 7.67
CA GLU A 197 9.10 -12.33 7.33
C GLU A 197 8.14 -12.29 8.52
N VAL A 198 8.61 -12.58 9.75
CA VAL A 198 7.78 -12.50 10.96
C VAL A 198 7.26 -11.07 11.16
N ILE A 199 8.15 -10.09 11.15
CA ILE A 199 7.78 -8.68 11.36
C ILE A 199 6.95 -8.16 10.18
N SER A 200 7.29 -8.53 8.95
CA SER A 200 6.49 -8.17 7.77
C SER A 200 5.07 -8.74 7.85
N SER A 201 4.94 -10.00 8.28
CA SER A 201 3.65 -10.67 8.47
C SER A 201 2.81 -9.95 9.53
N LEU A 202 3.39 -9.64 10.69
CA LEU A 202 2.71 -8.91 11.76
C LEU A 202 2.21 -7.54 11.29
N ARG A 203 3.08 -6.76 10.63
CA ARG A 203 2.71 -5.44 10.09
C ARG A 203 1.57 -5.54 9.08
N LYS A 204 1.55 -6.56 8.23
CA LYS A 204 0.47 -6.78 7.25
C LYS A 204 -0.84 -7.18 7.92
N ILE A 205 -0.78 -8.04 8.94
CA ILE A 205 -1.96 -8.41 9.74
C ILE A 205 -2.58 -7.18 10.38
N ILE A 206 -1.78 -6.36 11.04
CA ILE A 206 -2.26 -5.14 11.69
C ILE A 206 -2.77 -4.15 10.64
N SER A 207 -2.03 -3.92 9.56
CA SER A 207 -2.46 -3.02 8.48
C SER A 207 -3.82 -3.42 7.88
N MET A 208 -4.10 -4.72 7.71
CA MET A 208 -5.42 -5.17 7.25
C MET A 208 -6.54 -4.75 8.19
N ASP A 209 -6.34 -4.92 9.50
CA ASP A 209 -7.37 -4.63 10.47
C ASP A 209 -7.46 -3.11 10.76
N THR A 210 -6.36 -2.36 10.73
CA THR A 210 -6.34 -0.92 11.08
C THR A 210 -6.48 0.04 9.90
N LYS A 211 -5.66 -0.11 8.85
CA LYS A 211 -5.64 0.80 7.68
C LYS A 211 -6.79 0.54 6.72
N ILE A 212 -7.22 -0.71 6.59
CA ILE A 212 -8.20 -1.12 5.57
C ILE A 212 -9.60 -1.31 6.18
N LYS A 213 -9.70 -2.03 7.29
CA LYS A 213 -10.99 -2.35 7.94
C LYS A 213 -11.38 -1.39 9.06
N PHE A 214 -10.44 -0.60 9.58
CA PHE A 214 -10.63 0.28 10.73
C PHE A 214 -11.19 -0.43 11.98
N ASP A 215 -10.84 -1.70 12.16
CA ASP A 215 -11.25 -2.56 13.27
C ASP A 215 -10.09 -2.73 14.25
N SER A 216 -9.92 -1.72 15.12
CA SER A 216 -8.85 -1.68 16.13
C SER A 216 -8.99 -2.78 17.19
N GLU A 217 -10.21 -3.24 17.48
CA GLU A 217 -10.44 -4.34 18.42
C GLU A 217 -9.99 -5.67 17.84
N LYS A 218 -10.32 -5.96 16.58
CA LYS A 218 -9.81 -7.16 15.89
C LYS A 218 -8.30 -7.12 15.70
N ALA A 219 -7.72 -5.96 15.38
CA ALA A 219 -6.27 -5.80 15.33
C ALA A 219 -5.63 -6.15 16.68
N ARG A 220 -6.21 -5.68 17.79
CA ARG A 220 -5.75 -5.96 19.15
C ARG A 220 -5.83 -7.45 19.49
N SER A 221 -6.98 -8.08 19.27
CA SER A 221 -7.14 -9.53 19.49
C SER A 221 -6.14 -10.36 18.67
N SER A 222 -5.71 -9.85 17.51
CA SER A 222 -4.71 -10.54 16.69
C SER A 222 -3.33 -10.54 17.31
N ILE A 223 -2.94 -9.44 17.96
CA ILE A 223 -1.61 -9.29 18.54
C ILE A 223 -1.45 -9.86 19.95
N GLU A 224 -2.55 -10.03 20.69
CA GLU A 224 -2.57 -10.59 22.05
C GLU A 224 -1.87 -11.96 22.14
N LYS A 225 -1.98 -12.79 21.10
CA LYS A 225 -1.33 -14.11 21.09
C LYS A 225 0.19 -14.01 21.02
N TRP A 226 0.72 -13.01 20.32
CA TRP A 226 2.17 -12.82 20.12
C TRP A 226 2.82 -12.01 21.22
N GLU A 227 2.06 -11.12 21.87
CA GLU A 227 2.52 -10.37 23.06
C GLU A 227 3.05 -11.32 24.15
N LYS A 228 2.35 -12.44 24.35
CA LYS A 228 2.66 -13.46 25.37
C LYS A 228 3.66 -14.50 24.90
N ASP A 229 3.98 -14.54 23.61
CA ASP A 229 4.83 -15.58 23.04
C ASP A 229 6.30 -15.35 23.40
N LEU A 230 6.92 -16.32 24.06
CA LEU A 230 8.31 -16.25 24.53
C LEU A 230 9.34 -16.28 23.40
N ARG A 231 8.94 -16.66 22.17
CA ARG A 231 9.83 -16.77 21.01
C ARG A 231 10.18 -15.42 20.39
N PHE A 232 9.43 -14.35 20.68
CA PHE A 232 9.75 -13.00 20.21
C PHE A 232 10.91 -12.38 20.98
N SER A 233 11.72 -11.57 20.27
CA SER A 233 12.78 -10.80 20.90
C SER A 233 12.22 -9.71 21.81
N ILE A 234 13.05 -9.20 22.73
CA ILE A 234 12.67 -8.09 23.62
C ILE A 234 12.25 -6.85 22.82
N ASN A 235 12.92 -6.57 21.70
CA ASN A 235 12.61 -5.42 20.86
C ASN A 235 11.28 -5.61 20.13
N ASP A 236 11.00 -6.80 19.61
CA ASP A 236 9.72 -7.08 18.94
C ASP A 236 8.55 -6.98 19.92
N LYS A 237 8.72 -7.48 21.16
CA LYS A 237 7.73 -7.32 22.23
C LYS A 237 7.46 -5.86 22.57
N LYS A 238 8.51 -5.03 22.63
CA LYS A 238 8.34 -3.58 22.85
C LYS A 238 7.50 -2.94 21.73
N ILE A 239 7.71 -3.33 20.48
CA ILE A 239 6.92 -2.84 19.34
C ILE A 239 5.46 -3.32 19.46
N ILE A 240 5.23 -4.61 19.73
CA ILE A 240 3.88 -5.18 19.90
C ILE A 240 3.14 -4.49 21.05
N ASN A 241 3.79 -4.25 22.18
CA ASN A 241 3.17 -3.56 23.32
C ASN A 241 2.83 -2.10 22.99
N ARG A 242 3.69 -1.40 22.25
CA ARG A 242 3.39 -0.04 21.77
C ARG A 242 2.18 -0.03 20.85
N TRP A 243 2.09 -1.00 19.95
CA TRP A 243 0.92 -1.17 19.08
C TRP A 243 -0.35 -1.45 19.90
N ASP A 244 -0.31 -2.30 20.93
CA ASP A 244 -1.45 -2.54 21.82
C ASP A 244 -1.92 -1.25 22.51
N GLU A 245 -0.99 -0.46 23.06
CA GLU A 245 -1.31 0.83 23.68
C GLU A 245 -1.92 1.82 22.68
N ASP A 246 -1.41 1.91 21.45
CA ASP A 246 -1.96 2.82 20.45
C ASP A 246 -3.33 2.33 19.94
N LEU A 247 -3.52 1.02 19.76
CA LEU A 247 -4.81 0.42 19.41
C LEU A 247 -5.91 0.73 20.44
N LYS A 248 -5.58 0.80 21.73
CA LYS A 248 -6.53 1.21 22.78
C LYS A 248 -7.05 2.63 22.57
N LYS A 249 -6.22 3.56 22.08
CA LYS A 249 -6.63 4.95 21.79
C LYS A 249 -7.63 5.02 20.64
N TRP A 250 -7.52 4.10 19.69
CA TRP A 250 -8.37 4.00 18.50
C TRP A 250 -9.56 3.06 18.69
N LYS A 251 -9.84 2.62 19.92
CA LYS A 251 -10.99 1.76 20.21
C LYS A 251 -12.30 2.44 19.81
N GLY A 252 -13.11 1.74 19.00
CA GLY A 252 -14.41 2.24 18.55
C GLY A 252 -14.34 3.39 17.54
N PHE A 253 -13.16 3.65 16.97
CA PHE A 253 -13.03 4.61 15.88
C PHE A 253 -13.80 4.14 14.65
N ASP A 254 -14.56 5.06 14.04
CA ASP A 254 -15.27 4.86 12.79
C ASP A 254 -14.88 6.00 11.82
N PRO A 255 -14.27 5.71 10.65
CA PRO A 255 -13.94 6.75 9.68
C PRO A 255 -15.17 7.52 9.18
N ALA A 256 -16.37 6.92 9.17
CA ALA A 256 -17.59 7.61 8.76
C ALA A 256 -18.03 8.70 9.76
N SER A 257 -17.48 8.69 10.99
CA SER A 257 -17.74 9.72 12.00
C SER A 257 -16.96 11.02 11.79
N ILE A 258 -16.01 11.05 10.84
CA ILE A 258 -15.18 12.22 10.57
C ILE A 258 -16.02 13.30 9.88
N LYS A 259 -16.25 14.42 10.59
CA LYS A 259 -16.99 15.57 10.06
C LYS A 259 -16.14 16.56 9.27
N SER A 260 -14.84 16.60 9.55
CA SER A 260 -13.90 17.57 8.97
C SER A 260 -12.54 16.91 8.81
N MET A 261 -12.08 16.78 7.57
CA MET A 261 -10.75 16.23 7.26
C MET A 261 -9.61 17.11 7.81
N PRO A 262 -9.66 18.46 7.70
CA PRO A 262 -8.66 19.32 8.34
C PRO A 262 -8.55 19.09 9.85
N ASN A 263 -9.68 18.98 10.56
CA ASN A 263 -9.65 18.74 12.02
C ASN A 263 -9.09 17.36 12.36
N PHE A 264 -9.35 16.35 11.51
CA PHE A 264 -8.77 15.02 11.67
C PHE A 264 -7.25 15.06 11.53
N ILE A 265 -6.73 15.76 10.51
CA ILE A 265 -5.31 15.96 10.26
C ILE A 265 -4.66 16.74 11.41
N GLU A 266 -5.25 17.86 11.82
CA GLU A 266 -4.74 18.70 12.91
C GLU A 266 -4.63 17.91 14.22
N LYS A 267 -5.64 17.11 14.54
CA LYS A 267 -5.67 16.34 15.78
C LYS A 267 -4.65 15.19 15.80
N ASN A 268 -4.55 14.43 14.70
CA ASN A 268 -3.87 13.13 14.72
C ASN A 268 -2.49 13.15 14.04
N LEU A 269 -2.24 14.08 13.12
CA LEU A 269 -1.02 14.10 12.30
C LEU A 269 -0.16 15.33 12.53
N SER A 270 -0.75 16.51 12.73
CA SER A 270 0.03 17.73 12.99
C SER A 270 0.99 17.65 14.19
N PRO A 271 0.68 16.95 15.30
CA PRO A 271 1.63 16.75 16.40
C PRO A 271 2.90 15.99 15.97
N LEU A 272 2.85 15.27 14.85
CA LEU A 272 3.98 14.51 14.32
C LEU A 272 4.98 15.43 13.60
N ASP A 273 4.55 16.55 13.01
CA ASP A 273 5.42 17.53 12.32
C ASP A 273 6.49 18.10 13.26
N MET A 274 6.12 18.28 14.54
CA MET A 274 7.01 18.81 15.58
C MET A 274 8.06 17.78 16.02
N LYS A 275 7.80 16.48 15.78
CA LYS A 275 8.71 15.38 16.07
C LYS A 275 9.54 15.07 14.82
N LYS A 276 10.38 16.02 14.40
CA LYS A 276 11.24 15.90 13.19
C LYS A 276 12.29 14.80 13.28
N GLU A 277 12.59 14.29 14.46
CA GLU A 277 13.45 13.13 14.59
C GLU A 277 12.76 11.91 13.96
N ILE A 278 13.50 11.18 13.12
CA ILE A 278 13.05 9.88 12.60
C ILE A 278 13.08 8.88 13.75
N ILE A 279 12.04 8.92 14.59
CA ILE A 279 11.93 8.02 15.72
C ILE A 279 11.38 6.69 15.20
N PHE A 280 12.28 5.77 14.83
CA PHE A 280 11.97 4.37 14.46
C PHE A 280 11.48 3.51 15.65
N THR A 281 10.83 4.11 16.65
CA THR A 281 10.36 3.40 17.86
C THR A 281 9.03 2.69 17.64
N GLY A 282 8.33 2.98 16.54
CA GLY A 282 7.01 2.43 16.23
C GLY A 282 5.88 2.98 17.10
N GLU A 283 6.13 4.06 17.85
CA GLU A 283 5.17 4.64 18.81
C GLU A 283 3.89 5.19 18.16
N GLU A 284 3.99 5.59 16.88
CA GLU A 284 2.89 6.21 16.14
C GLU A 284 2.41 5.33 14.97
N ASP A 285 2.90 4.09 14.87
CA ASP A 285 2.63 3.22 13.70
C ASP A 285 1.13 2.99 13.48
N ILE A 286 0.37 2.74 14.54
CA ILE A 286 -1.08 2.47 14.42
C ILE A 286 -1.83 3.74 14.02
N THR A 287 -1.51 4.87 14.65
CA THR A 287 -2.01 6.19 14.28
C THR A 287 -1.71 6.51 12.82
N LEU A 288 -0.50 6.25 12.33
CA LEU A 288 -0.12 6.45 10.93
C LEU A 288 -0.86 5.48 9.98
N LEU A 289 -1.01 4.22 10.36
CA LEU A 289 -1.75 3.23 9.56
C LEU A 289 -3.22 3.65 9.40
N ILE A 290 -3.91 3.94 10.50
CA ILE A 290 -5.32 4.36 10.49
C ILE A 290 -5.47 5.66 9.71
N SER A 291 -4.65 6.66 10.04
CA SER A 291 -4.72 7.97 9.38
C SER A 291 -4.46 7.86 7.88
N SER A 292 -3.45 7.09 7.46
CA SER A 292 -3.20 6.88 6.03
C SER A 292 -4.40 6.24 5.32
N GLY A 293 -5.07 5.26 5.96
CA GLY A 293 -6.30 4.65 5.43
C GLY A 293 -7.43 5.67 5.24
N VAL A 294 -7.66 6.52 6.25
CA VAL A 294 -8.64 7.61 6.20
C VAL A 294 -8.33 8.58 5.06
N LEU A 295 -7.07 9.00 4.95
CA LEU A 295 -6.58 9.93 3.93
C LEU A 295 -6.73 9.35 2.51
N PHE A 296 -6.40 8.07 2.31
CA PHE A 296 -6.59 7.41 1.02
C PHE A 296 -8.05 7.31 0.62
N ASN A 297 -8.93 6.87 1.53
CA ASN A 297 -10.37 6.82 1.26
C ASN A 297 -10.90 8.20 0.85
N TYR A 298 -10.49 9.25 1.55
CA TYR A 298 -10.87 10.61 1.21
C TYR A 298 -10.42 11.04 -0.20
N LEU A 299 -9.17 10.75 -0.59
CA LEU A 299 -8.67 11.08 -1.94
C LEU A 299 -9.36 10.26 -3.04
N VAL A 300 -9.72 9.02 -2.75
CA VAL A 300 -10.49 8.18 -3.69
C VAL A 300 -11.87 8.78 -3.90
N GLU A 301 -12.56 9.18 -2.83
CA GLU A 301 -13.92 9.73 -2.88
C GLU A 301 -13.97 11.20 -3.35
N ASN A 302 -12.89 11.96 -3.15
CA ASN A 302 -12.81 13.39 -3.43
C ASN A 302 -11.55 13.73 -4.25
N PRO A 303 -11.38 13.18 -5.46
CA PRO A 303 -10.12 13.27 -6.22
C PRO A 303 -9.74 14.69 -6.66
N SER A 304 -10.70 15.61 -6.68
CA SER A 304 -10.50 17.02 -7.04
C SER A 304 -10.52 17.97 -5.83
N SER A 305 -10.45 17.44 -4.60
CA SER A 305 -10.48 18.27 -3.39
C SER A 305 -9.27 19.20 -3.30
N ASP A 306 -9.51 20.44 -2.85
CA ASP A 306 -8.45 21.42 -2.56
C ASP A 306 -7.54 20.98 -1.41
N LEU A 307 -7.96 19.98 -0.61
CA LEU A 307 -7.14 19.37 0.42
C LEU A 307 -6.12 18.35 -0.12
N ALA A 308 -6.21 17.96 -1.40
CA ALA A 308 -5.30 16.97 -1.98
C ALA A 308 -3.80 17.24 -1.73
N PRO A 309 -3.25 18.46 -1.90
CA PRO A 309 -1.82 18.70 -1.61
C PRO A 309 -1.46 18.53 -0.13
N GLU A 310 -2.34 18.93 0.79
CA GLU A 310 -2.15 18.71 2.22
C GLU A 310 -2.15 17.23 2.57
N ILE A 311 -3.10 16.48 2.00
CA ILE A 311 -3.21 15.04 2.24
C ILE A 311 -1.98 14.30 1.67
N LEU A 312 -1.50 14.68 0.48
CA LEU A 312 -0.29 14.09 -0.10
C LEU A 312 0.95 14.33 0.78
N TYR A 313 1.09 15.52 1.38
CA TYR A 313 2.14 15.81 2.36
C TYR A 313 2.06 14.89 3.59
N TRP A 314 0.86 14.69 4.13
CA TRP A 314 0.69 13.84 5.30
C TRP A 314 0.87 12.35 5.00
N LEU A 315 0.41 11.91 3.82
CA LEU A 315 0.68 10.56 3.33
C LEU A 315 2.18 10.32 3.15
N SER A 316 2.94 11.30 2.65
CA SER A 316 4.39 11.12 2.52
C SER A 316 5.09 10.93 3.85
N LEU A 317 4.73 11.75 4.85
CA LEU A 317 5.29 11.62 6.21
C LEU A 317 4.94 10.27 6.83
N ALA A 318 3.71 9.79 6.63
CA ALA A 318 3.30 8.48 7.10
C ALA A 318 4.11 7.35 6.45
N GLU A 319 4.28 7.38 5.12
CA GLU A 319 5.03 6.36 4.39
C GLU A 319 6.52 6.37 4.74
N HIS A 320 7.15 7.55 4.88
CA HIS A 320 8.55 7.65 5.31
C HIS A 320 8.78 7.04 6.69
N ARG A 321 7.84 7.24 7.62
CA ARG A 321 7.93 6.72 9.00
C ARG A 321 7.65 5.21 9.10
N MET A 322 6.67 4.70 8.35
CA MET A 322 6.31 3.27 8.38
C MET A 322 7.32 2.38 7.65
N GLY A 323 8.19 2.98 6.83
CA GLY A 323 9.41 2.37 6.32
C GLY A 323 9.51 2.42 4.80
N GLN A 324 10.75 2.45 4.30
CA GLN A 324 11.03 2.51 2.87
C GLN A 324 11.28 1.12 2.27
N SER A 325 10.87 0.93 1.01
CA SER A 325 11.36 -0.15 0.18
C SER A 325 12.74 0.22 -0.36
N TYR A 326 13.65 -0.75 -0.50
CA TYR A 326 14.98 -0.51 -1.07
C TYR A 326 14.93 0.05 -2.51
N PHE A 327 13.85 -0.24 -3.25
CA PHE A 327 13.74 0.10 -4.67
C PHE A 327 12.93 1.37 -4.94
N PHE A 328 12.12 1.83 -3.97
CA PHE A 328 11.29 3.02 -4.15
C PHE A 328 10.83 3.60 -2.81
N SER A 329 10.63 4.91 -2.77
CA SER A 329 10.02 5.62 -1.65
C SER A 329 8.66 6.17 -2.07
N LEU A 330 7.59 5.58 -1.56
CA LEU A 330 6.23 6.04 -1.85
C LEU A 330 5.99 7.46 -1.30
N GLY A 331 6.62 7.81 -0.18
CA GLY A 331 6.57 9.15 0.36
C GLY A 331 7.18 10.19 -0.57
N ASP A 332 8.36 9.91 -1.15
CA ASP A 332 8.99 10.83 -2.11
C ASP A 332 8.10 11.03 -3.35
N LEU A 333 7.41 9.97 -3.77
CA LEU A 333 6.50 10.02 -4.91
C LEU A 333 5.28 10.89 -4.61
N TYR A 334 4.70 10.83 -3.41
CA TYR A 334 3.63 11.73 -2.99
C TYR A 334 4.09 13.19 -2.91
N LEU A 335 5.29 13.46 -2.41
CA LEU A 335 5.87 14.81 -2.35
C LEU A 335 6.08 15.38 -3.75
N LYS A 336 6.65 14.60 -4.67
CA LYS A 336 6.81 14.98 -6.08
C LYS A 336 5.48 15.29 -6.73
N ASP A 337 4.46 14.49 -6.41
CA ASP A 337 3.13 14.67 -6.97
C ASP A 337 2.44 15.94 -6.48
N CYS A 338 2.54 16.19 -5.17
CA CYS A 338 2.11 17.42 -4.51
C CYS A 338 2.68 18.65 -5.20
N ILE A 339 4.00 18.68 -5.46
CA ILE A 339 4.69 19.80 -6.12
C ILE A 339 4.24 19.97 -7.57
N ARG A 340 4.20 18.86 -8.33
CA ARG A 340 3.94 18.90 -9.78
C ARG A 340 2.48 19.30 -10.09
N LYS A 341 1.51 18.88 -9.28
CA LYS A 341 0.09 19.16 -9.54
C LYS A 341 -0.47 20.36 -8.82
N TYR A 342 0.08 20.71 -7.67
CA TYR A 342 -0.43 21.81 -6.86
C TYR A 342 0.61 22.89 -6.60
N PRO A 343 1.35 23.38 -7.61
CA PRO A 343 2.49 24.27 -7.41
C PRO A 343 2.15 25.62 -6.73
N ALA A 344 0.88 26.03 -6.74
CA ALA A 344 0.39 27.23 -6.06
C ALA A 344 -0.10 26.97 -4.62
N SER A 345 -0.21 25.71 -4.19
CA SER A 345 -0.62 25.40 -2.83
C SER A 345 0.49 25.75 -1.84
N PRO A 346 0.17 26.29 -0.65
CA PRO A 346 1.14 26.45 0.42
C PRO A 346 1.84 25.12 0.78
N TYR A 347 1.14 24.00 0.61
CA TYR A 347 1.70 22.67 0.85
C TYR A 347 2.72 22.25 -0.20
N ALA A 348 2.72 22.77 -1.43
CA ALA A 348 3.76 22.41 -2.40
C ALA A 348 5.16 22.85 -1.94
N LYS A 349 5.26 23.99 -1.24
CA LYS A 349 6.53 24.44 -0.64
C LYS A 349 6.96 23.51 0.51
N LYS A 350 6.02 23.10 1.37
CA LYS A 350 6.29 22.10 2.42
C LYS A 350 6.73 20.76 1.82
N CYS A 351 6.03 20.29 0.79
CA CYS A 351 6.36 19.07 0.07
C CYS A 351 7.77 19.13 -0.56
N TYR A 352 8.14 20.27 -1.13
CA TYR A 352 9.49 20.48 -1.66
C TYR A 352 10.53 20.43 -0.56
N GLN A 353 10.30 21.11 0.56
CA GLN A 353 11.24 21.12 1.68
C GLN A 353 11.44 19.71 2.23
N GLU A 354 10.36 18.97 2.49
CA GLU A 354 10.43 17.60 3.00
C GLU A 354 11.17 16.67 2.03
N TYR A 355 10.94 16.81 0.72
CA TYR A 355 11.66 16.00 -0.28
C TYR A 355 13.15 16.39 -0.32
N ALA A 356 13.46 17.68 -0.27
CA ALA A 356 14.85 18.15 -0.23
C ALA A 356 15.58 17.66 1.02
N ASP A 357 14.95 17.75 2.20
CA ASP A 357 15.49 17.28 3.47
C ASP A 357 15.73 15.77 3.46
N SER A 358 14.77 15.00 2.93
CA SER A 358 14.89 13.54 2.75
C SER A 358 16.09 13.17 1.85
N ILE A 359 16.23 13.83 0.70
CA ILE A 359 17.35 13.60 -0.22
C ILE A 359 18.68 14.03 0.41
N GLU A 360 18.73 15.21 1.04
CA GLU A 360 19.94 15.69 1.70
C GLU A 360 20.39 14.74 2.81
N ALA A 361 19.47 14.32 3.68
CA ALA A 361 19.75 13.35 4.75
C ALA A 361 20.24 12.01 4.20
N GLY A 362 19.62 11.50 3.13
CA GLY A 362 19.99 10.23 2.49
C GLY A 362 21.39 10.20 1.87
N TYR A 363 21.94 11.37 1.53
CA TYR A 363 23.29 11.52 0.95
C TYR A 363 24.26 12.28 1.86
N SER A 364 23.91 12.46 3.14
CA SER A 364 24.77 13.06 4.16
C SER A 364 25.43 11.99 5.04
N GLY A 365 26.67 12.25 5.46
CA GLY A 365 27.42 11.37 6.35
C GLY A 365 28.59 12.08 7.02
N SER A 366 29.50 11.32 7.64
CA SER A 366 30.66 11.88 8.35
C SER A 366 31.62 12.67 7.45
N SER A 367 31.61 12.41 6.14
CA SER A 367 32.43 13.10 5.14
C SER A 367 31.72 14.31 4.50
N GLY A 368 30.55 14.70 5.00
CA GLY A 368 29.71 15.74 4.43
C GLY A 368 28.57 15.18 3.57
N THR A 369 28.08 16.00 2.65
CA THR A 369 26.89 15.72 1.84
C THR A 369 27.24 15.66 0.36
N ASP A 370 26.99 14.52 -0.30
CA ASP A 370 27.25 14.33 -1.74
C ASP A 370 26.01 13.81 -2.49
N ILE A 371 25.12 14.74 -2.84
CA ILE A 371 23.90 14.41 -3.59
C ILE A 371 24.25 14.14 -5.06
N PRO A 372 23.82 13.00 -5.65
CA PRO A 372 24.03 12.69 -7.06
C PRO A 372 23.48 13.76 -8.02
N VAL A 373 24.10 13.90 -9.19
CA VAL A 373 23.72 14.91 -10.20
C VAL A 373 22.26 14.75 -10.65
N GLY A 374 21.76 13.51 -10.74
CA GLY A 374 20.37 13.22 -11.08
C GLY A 374 19.39 13.80 -10.05
N GLU A 375 19.65 13.57 -8.77
CA GLU A 375 18.83 14.09 -7.66
C GLU A 375 18.93 15.61 -7.55
N LYS A 376 20.12 16.19 -7.71
CA LYS A 376 20.30 17.66 -7.78
C LYS A 376 19.45 18.27 -8.90
N ARG A 377 19.42 17.65 -10.08
CA ARG A 377 18.61 18.11 -11.21
C ARG A 377 17.12 18.00 -10.93
N GLU A 378 16.67 16.91 -10.32
CA GLU A 378 15.27 16.73 -9.95
C GLU A 378 14.84 17.77 -8.89
N LEU A 379 15.68 18.04 -7.87
CA LEU A 379 15.42 19.10 -6.89
C LEU A 379 15.30 20.48 -7.55
N MET A 380 16.20 20.83 -8.46
CA MET A 380 16.12 22.11 -9.20
C MET A 380 14.84 22.19 -10.04
N LYS A 381 14.50 21.10 -10.74
CA LYS A 381 13.29 21.01 -11.56
C LYS A 381 12.04 21.19 -10.71
N LEU A 382 11.90 20.47 -9.60
CA LEU A 382 10.75 20.57 -8.71
C LEU A 382 10.63 21.97 -8.10
N LYS A 383 11.74 22.57 -7.65
CA LYS A 383 11.77 23.94 -7.13
C LYS A 383 11.27 24.95 -8.17
N SER A 384 11.65 24.77 -9.45
CA SER A 384 11.24 25.68 -10.53
C SER A 384 9.74 25.66 -10.84
N LEU A 385 9.01 24.63 -10.39
CA LEU A 385 7.55 24.56 -10.58
C LEU A 385 6.78 25.38 -9.55
N LEU A 386 7.37 25.66 -8.39
CA LEU A 386 6.70 26.33 -7.27
C LEU A 386 6.28 27.75 -7.66
N LYS A 387 5.04 28.11 -7.31
CA LYS A 387 4.49 29.44 -7.51
C LYS A 387 4.57 30.27 -6.22
N PRO A 388 4.59 31.61 -6.33
CA PRO A 388 4.62 32.52 -5.18
C PRO A 388 3.53 32.24 -4.15
#